data_AF-A0A803NEG0-F1
#
_entry.id   AF-A0A803NEG0-F1
#
_cell.length_a   1.000
_cell.length_b   1.000
_cell.length_c   1.000
_cell.angle_alpha   90.00
_cell.angle_beta   90.00
_cell.angle_gamma   90.00
#
_symmetry.space_group_name_H-M   'P 1'
#
loop_
_entity.id
_entity.type
_entity.pdbx_description
1 polymer ?
#
loop_
_entity_poly.entity_id
_entity_poly.type
_entity_poly.pdbx_seq_one_letter_code
_entity_poly.pdbx_strand_id
1 'polypeptide(L)' 'MFLSQRKFAEEIVLRAKMTNCKAAATPVDSRSKLSADVGNPISDPTLYRSLAGALQYLTFTRPEIAYAVQQVCLFML' A
#
# COMPACT_ATOMS: atom_id res chain seq x y z
N MET A 1 -17.18 -12.99 -12.73
CA MET A 1 -16.39 -11.75 -12.94
C MET A 1 -14.96 -12.04 -12.51
N PHE A 2 -14.07 -12.33 -13.47
CA PHE A 2 -12.66 -12.61 -13.15
C PHE A 2 -11.92 -11.28 -13.10
N LEU A 3 -11.66 -10.77 -11.89
CA LEU A 3 -10.71 -9.67 -11.73
C LEU A 3 -9.33 -10.22 -12.12
N SER A 4 -8.73 -9.66 -13.18
CA SER A 4 -7.32 -9.91 -13.42
C SER A 4 -6.54 -9.22 -12.31
N GLN A 5 -5.82 -10.01 -11.49
CA GLN A 5 -4.95 -9.51 -10.42
C GLN A 5 -4.03 -8.38 -10.92
N ARG A 6 -3.55 -8.50 -12.17
CA ARG A 6 -2.74 -7.49 -12.84
C ARG A 6 -3.49 -6.16 -13.03
N LYS A 7 -4.71 -6.20 -13.58
CA LYS A 7 -5.54 -5.00 -13.77
C LYS A 7 -5.86 -4.32 -12.44
N PHE A 8 -6.17 -5.11 -11.41
CA PHE A 8 -6.44 -4.58 -10.09
C PHE A 8 -5.22 -3.89 -9.47
N ALA A 9 -4.03 -4.48 -9.62
CA ALA A 9 -2.78 -3.84 -9.20
C ALA A 9 -2.50 -2.54 -9.98
N GLU A 10 -2.72 -2.54 -11.30
CA GLU A 10 -2.58 -1.34 -12.14
C GLU A 10 -3.54 -0.22 -11.71
N GLU A 11 -4.80 -0.54 -11.41
CA GLU A 11 -5.79 0.41 -10.91
C GLU A 11 -5.39 1.03 -9.56
N ILE A 12 -4.82 0.24 -8.65
CA ILE A 12 -4.34 0.75 -7.36
C ILE A 12 -3.18 1.73 -7.57
N VAL A 13 -2.22 1.39 -8.43
CA VAL A 13 -1.09 2.27 -8.76
C VAL A 13 -1.57 3.56 -9.41
N LEU A 14 -2.56 3.47 -10.31
CA LEU A 14 -3.20 4.62 -10.95
C LEU A 14 -3.88 5.52 -9.91
N ARG A 15 -4.65 4.94 -9.00
CA ARG A 15 -5.35 5.66 -7.93
C ARG A 15 -4.39 6.35 -6.97
N ALA A 16 -3.26 5.72 -6.68
CA ALA A 16 -2.17 6.30 -5.90
C ALA A 16 -1.36 7.37 -6.66
N LYS A 17 -1.64 7.60 -7.96
CA LYS A 17 -0.87 8.47 -8.86
C LYS A 17 0.61 8.07 -8.98
N MET A 18 0.89 6.77 -8.93
CA MET A 18 2.24 6.19 -8.93
C MET A 18 2.60 5.51 -10.26
N THR A 19 1.89 5.78 -11.35
CA THR A 19 2.12 5.14 -12.66
C THR A 19 3.52 5.36 -13.22
N ASN A 20 4.18 6.46 -12.83
CA ASN A 20 5.53 6.81 -13.28
C ASN A 20 6.61 6.38 -12.28
N CYS A 21 6.25 5.71 -11.18
CA CYS A 21 7.20 5.24 -10.20
C CYS A 21 7.99 4.04 -10.74
N LYS A 22 9.30 4.00 -10.45
CA LYS A 22 10.14 2.84 -10.76
C LYS A 22 9.75 1.66 -9.86
N ALA A 23 9.85 0.45 -10.40
CA ALA A 23 9.71 -0.75 -9.60
C ALA A 23 10.75 -0.76 -8.47
N ALA A 24 10.31 -1.03 -7.24
CA ALA A 24 11.20 -1.22 -6.11
C ALA A 24 11.70 -2.67 -6.09
N ALA A 25 13.01 -2.86 -5.87
CA ALA A 25 13.60 -4.19 -5.75
C ALA A 25 13.20 -4.90 -4.44
N THR A 26 12.87 -4.11 -3.41
CA THR A 26 12.41 -4.58 -2.10
C THR A 26 11.08 -3.92 -1.76
N PRO A 27 10.08 -4.67 -1.27
CA PRO A 27 8.74 -4.15 -1.00
C PRO A 27 8.70 -3.13 0.15
N VAL A 28 9.63 -3.22 1.11
CA VAL A 28 9.82 -2.26 2.21
C VAL A 28 11.20 -2.47 2.85
N ASP A 29 11.79 -1.42 3.43
CA ASP A 29 12.96 -1.57 4.29
C ASP A 29 12.52 -2.11 5.66
N SER A 30 13.00 -3.31 6.03
CA SER A 30 12.68 -3.95 7.30
C SER A 30 13.36 -3.29 8.51
N ARG A 31 14.36 -2.44 8.29
CA ARG A 31 15.08 -1.74 9.37
C ARG A 31 14.44 -0.40 9.74
N SER A 32 13.65 0.21 8.85
CA SER A 32 12.96 1.45 9.15
C SER A 32 11.79 1.20 10.10
N LYS A 33 11.93 1.67 11.35
CA LYS A 33 10.82 1.69 12.31
C LYS A 33 9.90 2.84 11.97
N LEU A 34 8.75 2.54 11.38
CA LEU A 34 7.64 3.49 11.31
C LEU A 34 7.15 3.77 12.72
N SER A 35 6.81 5.02 13.01
CA SER A 35 6.23 5.46 14.28
C SER A 35 4.95 6.22 13.98
N ALA A 36 3.92 5.99 14.79
CA ALA A 36 2.62 6.68 14.68
C ALA A 36 2.69 8.12 15.22
N ASP A 37 3.75 8.43 15.97
CA ASP A 37 4.01 9.68 16.68
C ASP A 37 4.95 10.63 15.91
N VAL A 38 5.45 10.19 14.74
CA VAL A 38 6.37 10.98 13.91
C VAL A 38 5.67 11.42 12.61
N GLY A 39 5.51 12.73 12.46
CA GLY A 39 4.98 13.37 11.24
C GLY A 39 3.69 14.16 11.48
N ASN A 40 3.20 14.81 10.43
CA ASN A 40 1.95 15.55 10.50
C ASN A 40 0.78 14.61 10.21
N PRO A 41 -0.34 14.70 10.96
CA PRO A 41 -1.55 13.96 10.66
C PRO A 41 -2.03 14.23 9.23
N ILE A 42 -2.47 13.17 8.55
CA ILE A 42 -3.09 13.30 7.24
C ILE A 42 -4.47 13.95 7.43
N SER A 43 -4.67 15.11 6.80
CA SER A 43 -5.91 15.90 6.97
C SER A 43 -7.16 15.22 6.40
N ASP A 44 -7.01 14.39 5.37
CA ASP A 44 -8.07 13.52 4.82
C ASP A 44 -7.55 12.09 4.62
N PRO A 45 -7.87 11.15 5.52
CA PRO A 45 -7.39 9.77 5.43
C PRO A 45 -8.17 8.92 4.42
N THR A 46 -9.19 9.46 3.73
CA THR A 46 -10.09 8.68 2.87
C THR A 46 -9.36 7.95 1.75
N LEU A 47 -8.46 8.66 1.05
CA LEU A 47 -7.66 8.06 -0.01
C LEU A 47 -6.76 6.94 0.55
N TYR A 48 -6.14 7.19 1.70
CA TYR A 48 -5.22 6.26 2.34
C TYR A 48 -5.92 4.98 2.81
N ARG A 49 -7.07 5.11 3.50
CA ARG A 49 -7.93 4.00 3.92
C ARG A 49 -8.37 3.13 2.76
N SER A 50 -8.74 3.77 1.65
CA SER A 50 -9.20 3.04 0.49
C SER A 50 -8.07 2.34 -0.26
N LEU A 51 -6.88 2.93 -0.32
CA LEU A 51 -5.67 2.26 -0.84
C LEU A 51 -5.23 1.10 0.06
N ALA A 52 -5.23 1.28 1.38
CA ALA A 52 -4.88 0.25 2.35
C ALA A 52 -5.80 -0.98 2.20
N GLY A 53 -7.12 -0.77 2.12
CA GLY A 53 -8.07 -1.87 1.89
C GLY A 53 -7.85 -2.59 0.56
N ALA A 54 -7.56 -1.85 -0.51
CA ALA A 54 -7.27 -2.45 -1.82
C ALA A 54 -5.96 -3.26 -1.82
N LEU A 55 -4.92 -2.75 -1.16
CA LEU A 55 -3.64 -3.45 -0.96
C LEU A 55 -3.81 -4.71 -0.09
N GLN A 56 -4.68 -4.65 0.92
CA GLN A 56 -4.99 -5.79 1.79
C GLN A 56 -5.66 -6.94 1.01
N TYR A 57 -6.44 -6.65 -0.03
CA TYR A 57 -6.95 -7.69 -0.93
C TYR A 57 -5.82 -8.36 -1.75
N LEU A 58 -4.83 -7.57 -2.18
CA LEU A 58 -3.67 -8.10 -2.92
C LEU A 58 -2.80 -9.02 -2.07
N THR A 59 -2.69 -8.82 -0.75
CA THR A 59 -1.86 -9.69 0.10
C THR A 59 -2.31 -11.15 0.08
N PHE A 60 -3.61 -11.42 -0.15
CA PHE A 60 -4.15 -12.77 -0.27
C PHE A 60 -3.54 -13.53 -1.45
N THR A 61 -3.16 -12.81 -2.52
CA THR A 61 -2.60 -13.39 -3.75
C THR A 61 -1.11 -13.06 -3.95
N ARG A 62 -0.57 -12.13 -3.16
CA ARG A 62 0.81 -11.62 -3.19
C ARG A 62 1.36 -11.50 -1.77
N PRO A 63 1.79 -12.60 -1.14
CA PRO A 63 2.28 -12.57 0.24
C PRO A 63 3.58 -11.76 0.40
N GLU A 64 4.33 -11.52 -0.69
CA GLU A 64 5.59 -10.76 -0.66
C GLU A 64 5.42 -9.30 -0.27
N ILE A 65 4.23 -8.72 -0.46
CA ILE A 65 3.92 -7.34 -0.03
C ILE A 65 3.21 -7.30 1.32
N ALA A 66 2.85 -8.44 1.91
CA ALA A 66 2.01 -8.50 3.10
C ALA A 66 2.62 -7.73 4.28
N TYR A 67 3.93 -7.84 4.49
CA TYR A 67 4.62 -7.11 5.55
C TYR A 67 4.57 -5.59 5.32
N ALA A 68 4.79 -5.11 4.09
CA ALA A 68 4.71 -3.68 3.78
C ALA A 68 3.30 -3.11 4.01
N VAL A 69 2.27 -3.86 3.57
CA VAL A 69 0.86 -3.48 3.78
C VAL A 69 0.50 -3.47 5.26
N GLN A 70 0.97 -4.45 6.04
CA GLN A 70 0.78 -4.49 7.48
C GLN A 70 1.34 -3.23 8.16
N GLN A 71 2.56 -2.81 7.81
CA GLN A 71 3.18 -1.62 8.38
C GLN A 71 2.37 -0.35 8.08
N VAL A 72 1.92 -0.21 6.83
CA VAL A 72 1.05 0.88 6.38
C VAL A 72 -0.24 0.92 7.20
N CYS A 73 -0.89 -0.22 7.44
CA CYS A 73 -2.14 -0.28 8.19
C CYS A 73 -1.96 0.02 9.70
N LEU A 74 -0.78 -0.23 10.27
CA LEU A 74 -0.52 0.00 11.70
C LEU A 74 -0.14 1.44 12.04
N PHE A 75 0.58 2.11 11.15
CA PHE A 75 1.24 3.38 11.49
C PHE A 75 0.73 4.62 10.74
N MET A 76 -0.03 4.44 9.67
CA MET A 76 -0.40 5.56 8.78
C MET A 76 -1.93 5.69 8.56
N LEU A 77 -2.74 4.87 9.25
CA LEU A 77 -4.21 4.87 9.18
C LEU A 77 -4.90 5.65 10.31
#